data_AF-A0A2T4IWX4-F1
#
_entry.id   AF-A0A2T4IWX4-F1
#
_cell.length_a   1.000
_cell.length_b   1.000
_cell.length_c   1.000
_cell.angle_alpha   90.00
_cell.angle_beta   90.00
_cell.angle_gamma   90.00
#
_symmetry.space_group_name_H-M   'P 1'
#
loop_
_entity.id
_entity.type
_entity.pdbx_description
1 polymer ?
#
loop_
_entity_poly.entity_id
_entity_poly.type
_entity_poly.pdbx_seq_one_letter_code
_entity_poly.pdbx_strand_id
1 'polypeptide(L)'
;MSRPPLPPFTLETATQKARLAEDAWNSRDPERVSLAYTEDSAWRNRAEFVSGRKEIVGFLARKWARELDYRLIKEVWTWNENRIAVRFAYEWRDDSDHWFRSYGNENWEFDAAGLMRRRVASINDLPISESERKYHWPLGRRPDNHPGLSELGL
;
A
#
# COMPACT_ATOMS: atom_id res chain seq x y z
N MET A 1 21.73 1.74 -1.19
CA MET A 1 21.54 0.27 -1.11
C MET A 1 20.43 -0.14 -2.08
N SER A 2 20.52 -1.32 -2.68
CA SER A 2 19.45 -1.88 -3.50
C SER A 2 18.36 -2.54 -2.65
N ARG A 3 17.14 -2.62 -3.17
CA ARG A 3 15.96 -3.19 -2.52
C ARG A 3 15.26 -4.15 -3.48
N PRO A 4 15.71 -5.42 -3.58
CA PRO A 4 15.09 -6.40 -4.46
C PRO A 4 13.62 -6.67 -4.09
N PRO A 5 12.79 -7.19 -5.02
CA PRO A 5 13.09 -7.45 -6.43
C PRO A 5 13.42 -6.19 -7.24
N LEU A 6 14.32 -6.32 -8.22
CA LEU A 6 14.77 -5.22 -9.09
C LEU A 6 14.06 -5.31 -10.46
N PRO A 7 13.80 -4.18 -11.14
CA PRO A 7 13.27 -4.20 -12.50
C PRO A 7 14.34 -4.67 -13.52
N PRO A 8 13.95 -5.20 -14.70
CA PRO A 8 12.57 -5.39 -15.15
C PRO A 8 11.86 -6.55 -14.44
N PHE A 9 10.56 -6.38 -14.18
CA PHE A 9 9.78 -7.35 -13.43
C PHE A 9 9.20 -8.47 -14.30
N THR A 10 9.11 -9.65 -13.71
CA THR A 10 8.26 -10.79 -14.10
C THR A 10 6.98 -10.79 -13.27
N LEU A 11 6.01 -11.64 -13.60
CA LEU A 11 4.81 -11.82 -12.76
C LEU A 11 5.16 -12.16 -11.31
N GLU A 12 6.08 -13.12 -11.14
CA GLU A 12 6.53 -13.60 -9.83
C GLU A 12 7.17 -12.47 -9.02
N THR A 13 8.11 -11.75 -9.62
CA THR A 13 8.83 -10.68 -8.93
C THR A 13 7.97 -9.44 -8.69
N ALA A 14 7.02 -9.12 -9.58
CA ALA A 14 6.03 -8.08 -9.37
C ALA A 14 5.09 -8.43 -8.20
N THR A 15 4.64 -9.68 -8.13
CA THR A 15 3.80 -10.19 -7.03
C THR A 15 4.54 -10.14 -5.71
N GLN A 16 5.81 -10.58 -5.68
CA GLN A 16 6.67 -10.46 -4.52
C GLN A 16 6.88 -8.98 -4.12
N LYS A 17 7.09 -8.08 -5.08
CA LYS A 17 7.24 -6.64 -4.82
C LYS A 17 5.98 -6.05 -4.18
N ALA A 18 4.80 -6.42 -4.68
CA ALA A 18 3.52 -5.99 -4.12
C ALA A 18 3.28 -6.54 -2.70
N ARG A 19 3.64 -7.81 -2.44
CA ARG A 19 3.56 -8.42 -1.10
C ARG A 19 4.51 -7.75 -0.10
N LEU A 20 5.75 -7.46 -0.49
CA LEU A 20 6.69 -6.73 0.37
C LEU A 20 6.21 -5.30 0.68
N ALA A 21 5.57 -4.64 -0.28
CA ALA A 21 4.93 -3.35 -0.04
C ALA A 21 3.72 -3.50 0.90
N GLU A 22 2.84 -4.49 0.70
CA GLU A 22 1.72 -4.80 1.60
C GLU A 22 2.21 -5.00 3.05
N ASP A 23 3.23 -5.83 3.25
CA ASP A 23 3.82 -6.13 4.56
C ASP A 23 4.37 -4.87 5.24
N ALA A 24 5.08 -4.03 4.48
CA ALA A 24 5.61 -2.77 5.00
C ALA A 24 4.48 -1.82 5.42
N TRP A 25 3.46 -1.62 4.58
CA TRP A 25 2.34 -0.73 4.90
C TRP A 25 1.50 -1.24 6.08
N ASN A 26 1.35 -2.56 6.24
CA ASN A 26 0.68 -3.15 7.40
C ASN A 26 1.46 -2.99 8.72
N SER A 27 2.76 -2.66 8.68
CA SER A 27 3.49 -2.26 9.89
C SER A 27 2.98 -0.94 10.48
N ARG A 28 2.41 -0.06 9.63
CA ARG A 28 2.00 1.31 9.97
C ARG A 28 3.13 2.15 10.57
N ASP A 29 4.37 1.85 10.18
CA ASP A 29 5.58 2.57 10.56
C ASP A 29 5.99 3.52 9.40
N PRO A 30 5.83 4.85 9.58
CA PRO A 30 6.17 5.83 8.55
C PRO A 30 7.61 5.73 8.06
N GLU A 31 8.56 5.59 8.97
CA GLU A 31 9.98 5.56 8.65
C GLU A 31 10.31 4.30 7.85
N ARG A 32 9.89 3.13 8.35
CA ARG A 32 10.11 1.85 7.68
C ARG A 32 9.52 1.81 6.28
N VAL A 33 8.32 2.36 6.08
CA VAL A 33 7.67 2.40 4.77
C VAL A 33 8.39 3.39 3.84
N SER A 34 8.83 4.54 4.34
CA SER A 34 9.53 5.56 3.56
C SER A 34 10.84 5.06 2.91
N LEU A 35 11.50 4.07 3.53
CA LEU A 35 12.73 3.44 3.01
C LEU A 35 12.54 2.66 1.70
N ALA A 36 11.29 2.40 1.28
CA ALA A 36 11.01 1.78 -0.01
C ALA A 36 10.99 2.77 -1.20
N TYR A 37 11.13 4.06 -0.93
CA TYR A 37 11.04 5.14 -1.91
C TYR A 37 12.40 5.82 -2.10
N THR A 38 12.64 6.38 -3.28
CA THR A 38 13.83 7.23 -3.52
C THR A 38 13.77 8.48 -2.65
N GLU A 39 14.92 9.13 -2.42
CA GLU A 39 14.99 10.35 -1.60
C GLU A 39 14.14 11.49 -2.19
N ASP A 40 14.03 11.52 -3.51
CA ASP A 40 13.31 12.47 -4.35
C ASP A 40 11.97 11.92 -4.89
N SER A 41 11.43 10.84 -4.31
CA SER A 41 10.25 10.15 -4.81
C SER A 41 9.04 11.08 -4.94
N ALA A 42 8.36 11.06 -6.08
CA ALA A 42 7.21 11.91 -6.37
C ALA A 42 5.89 11.14 -6.21
N TRP A 43 5.00 11.62 -5.34
CA TRP A 43 3.70 11.02 -5.11
C TRP A 43 2.55 11.93 -5.52
N ARG A 44 1.47 11.28 -5.99
CA ARG A 44 0.10 11.79 -5.83
C ARG A 44 -0.70 10.75 -5.04
N ASN A 45 -1.25 11.14 -3.90
CA ASN A 45 -2.17 10.31 -3.11
C ASN A 45 -3.51 11.03 -3.02
N ARG A 46 -4.55 10.50 -3.69
CA ARG A 46 -5.82 11.20 -3.88
C ARG A 46 -5.57 12.57 -4.54
N ALA A 47 -5.85 13.65 -3.81
CA ALA A 47 -5.63 15.04 -4.23
C ALA A 47 -4.37 15.67 -3.59
N GLU A 48 -3.61 14.93 -2.78
CA GLU A 48 -2.40 15.43 -2.12
C GLU A 48 -1.16 15.03 -2.92
N PHE A 49 -0.21 15.95 -3.02
CA PHE A 49 1.10 15.74 -3.66
C PHE A 49 2.17 15.75 -2.57
N VAL A 50 3.12 14.81 -2.68
CA VAL A 50 4.17 14.60 -1.67
C VAL A 50 5.49 14.40 -2.39
N SER A 51 6.52 15.15 -2.00
CA SER A 51 7.82 15.19 -2.65
C SER A 51 8.94 14.75 -1.70
N GLY A 52 9.50 13.58 -1.98
CA GLY A 52 10.65 13.03 -1.28
C GLY A 52 10.32 12.35 0.06
N ARG A 53 11.32 11.64 0.58
CA ARG A 53 11.14 10.72 1.72
C ARG A 53 10.65 11.42 2.99
N LYS A 54 11.13 12.64 3.26
CA LYS A 54 10.73 13.42 4.43
C LYS A 54 9.24 13.75 4.44
N GLU A 55 8.70 14.19 3.31
CA GLU A 55 7.27 14.50 3.21
C GLU A 55 6.43 13.21 3.22
N ILE A 56 6.94 12.12 2.66
CA ILE A 56 6.32 10.79 2.74
C ILE A 56 6.14 10.36 4.19
N VAL A 57 7.15 10.49 5.04
CA VAL A 57 7.04 10.20 6.48
C VAL A 57 5.93 11.03 7.13
N GLY A 58 5.90 12.34 6.85
CA GLY A 58 4.85 13.24 7.36
C GLY A 58 3.44 12.85 6.91
N PHE A 59 3.27 12.48 5.63
CA PHE A 59 2.01 11.98 5.08
C PHE A 59 1.56 10.70 5.78
N LEU A 60 2.47 9.73 5.93
CA LEU A 60 2.16 8.44 6.54
C LEU A 60 1.82 8.55 8.03
N ALA A 61 2.51 9.44 8.76
CA ALA A 61 2.19 9.73 10.15
C ALA A 61 0.77 10.28 10.29
N ARG A 62 0.36 11.26 9.45
CA ARG A 62 -1.02 11.78 9.44
C ARG A 62 -2.03 10.69 9.06
N LYS A 63 -1.69 9.86 8.07
CA LYS A 63 -2.56 8.77 7.60
C LYS A 63 -2.94 7.84 8.75
N TRP A 64 -1.96 7.32 9.50
CA TRP A 64 -2.23 6.34 10.56
C TRP A 64 -2.60 6.95 11.91
N ALA A 65 -2.49 8.27 12.08
CA ALA A 65 -3.17 8.96 13.17
C ALA A 65 -4.70 9.01 12.96
N ARG A 66 -5.16 8.98 11.69
CA ARG A 66 -6.59 8.99 11.33
C ARG A 66 -7.14 7.59 11.08
N GLU A 67 -6.41 6.76 10.35
CA GLU A 67 -6.88 5.46 9.90
C GLU A 67 -6.54 4.36 10.91
N LEU A 68 -7.36 4.24 11.96
CA LEU A 68 -7.14 3.33 13.07
C LEU A 68 -7.46 1.88 12.66
N ASP A 69 -6.83 0.92 13.34
CA ASP A 69 -6.99 -0.52 13.08
C ASP A 69 -6.75 -0.97 11.62
N TYR A 70 -5.96 -0.17 10.89
CA TYR A 70 -5.63 -0.34 9.49
C TYR A 70 -5.12 -1.74 9.15
N ARG A 71 -5.78 -2.38 8.18
CA ARG A 71 -5.38 -3.65 7.55
C ARG A 71 -5.50 -3.56 6.05
N LEU A 72 -4.46 -3.95 5.33
CA LEU A 72 -4.34 -3.78 3.89
C LEU A 72 -4.08 -5.11 3.18
N ILE A 73 -4.69 -5.26 2.01
CA ILE A 73 -4.35 -6.27 1.01
C ILE A 73 -3.99 -5.57 -0.30
N LYS A 74 -2.92 -6.00 -0.97
CA LYS A 74 -2.50 -5.56 -2.31
C LYS A 74 -2.44 -6.75 -3.27
N GLU A 75 -2.78 -6.51 -4.53
CA GLU A 75 -2.73 -7.51 -5.59
C GLU A 75 -2.29 -6.85 -6.89
N VAL A 76 -1.37 -7.51 -7.61
CA VAL A 76 -0.89 -7.02 -8.91
C VAL A 76 -2.03 -7.08 -9.92
N TRP A 77 -2.24 -5.98 -10.63
CA TRP A 77 -3.16 -5.92 -11.76
C TRP A 77 -2.44 -6.19 -13.08
N THR A 78 -1.31 -5.51 -13.29
CA THR A 78 -0.43 -5.71 -14.44
C THR A 78 0.95 -5.13 -14.14
N TRP A 79 1.94 -5.44 -14.95
CA TRP A 79 3.30 -4.88 -14.85
C TRP A 79 3.89 -4.73 -16.25
N ASN A 80 4.85 -3.81 -16.38
CA ASN A 80 5.66 -3.67 -17.58
C ASN A 80 7.01 -3.07 -17.20
N GLU A 81 8.11 -3.73 -17.55
CA GLU A 81 9.48 -3.29 -17.26
C GLU A 81 9.66 -2.89 -15.78
N ASN A 82 9.84 -1.60 -15.50
CA ASN A 82 10.04 -1.04 -14.16
C ASN A 82 8.76 -0.48 -13.52
N ARG A 83 7.59 -0.81 -14.06
CA ARG A 83 6.30 -0.34 -13.58
C ARG A 83 5.41 -1.49 -13.13
N ILE A 84 4.65 -1.26 -12.06
CA ILE A 84 3.63 -2.19 -11.55
C ILE A 84 2.35 -1.40 -11.30
N ALA A 85 1.23 -1.90 -11.81
CA ALA A 85 -0.10 -1.45 -11.45
C ALA A 85 -0.69 -2.41 -10.42
N VAL A 86 -1.21 -1.86 -9.33
CA VAL A 86 -1.69 -2.62 -8.18
C VAL A 86 -3.12 -2.20 -7.85
N ARG A 87 -3.97 -3.20 -7.61
CA ARG A 87 -5.26 -3.05 -6.93
C ARG A 87 -5.03 -3.29 -5.44
N PHE A 88 -5.74 -2.56 -4.60
CA PHE A 88 -5.69 -2.78 -3.17
C PHE A 88 -6.99 -2.40 -2.49
N ALA A 89 -7.21 -2.96 -1.31
CA ALA A 89 -8.22 -2.48 -0.39
C ALA A 89 -7.70 -2.53 1.04
N TYR A 90 -8.14 -1.59 1.87
CA TYR A 90 -7.83 -1.56 3.28
C TYR A 90 -9.06 -1.25 4.14
N GLU A 91 -9.14 -1.88 5.30
CA GLU A 91 -10.18 -1.64 6.30
C GLU A 91 -9.59 -0.88 7.47
N TRP A 92 -10.36 0.08 7.99
CA TRP A 92 -9.97 0.95 9.10
C TRP A 92 -11.21 1.56 9.75
N ARG A 93 -11.03 2.16 10.93
CA ARG A 93 -12.05 2.99 11.58
C ARG A 93 -11.50 4.36 11.94
N ASP A 94 -12.37 5.36 11.99
CA ASP A 94 -12.02 6.67 12.54
C ASP A 94 -12.06 6.67 14.09
N ASP A 95 -11.81 7.82 14.70
CA ASP A 95 -11.87 8.04 16.15
C ASP A 95 -13.30 8.09 16.72
N SER A 96 -14.31 7.99 15.84
CA SER A 96 -15.73 7.93 16.16
C SER A 96 -16.30 6.51 15.93
N ASP A 97 -15.43 5.52 15.73
CA ASP A 97 -15.76 4.11 15.48
C ASP A 97 -16.58 3.85 14.20
N HIS A 98 -16.58 4.78 13.25
CA HIS A 98 -17.11 4.50 11.91
C HIS A 98 -16.10 3.66 11.13
N TRP A 99 -16.56 2.52 10.62
CA TRP A 99 -15.74 1.63 9.82
C TRP A 99 -15.82 1.97 8.33
N PHE A 100 -14.69 1.78 7.65
CA PHE A 100 -14.57 2.00 6.21
C PHE A 100 -13.82 0.85 5.56
N ARG A 101 -14.20 0.54 4.32
CA ARG A 101 -13.34 -0.16 3.37
C ARG A 101 -12.95 0.80 2.25
N SER A 102 -11.68 1.07 2.16
CA SER A 102 -11.11 1.92 1.11
C SER A 102 -10.64 1.06 -0.04
N TYR A 103 -11.10 1.36 -1.25
CA TYR A 103 -10.69 0.69 -2.48
C TYR A 103 -9.74 1.59 -3.25
N GLY A 104 -8.63 1.03 -3.73
CA GLY A 104 -7.60 1.80 -4.37
C GLY A 104 -6.96 1.16 -5.58
N ASN A 105 -6.54 2.02 -6.49
CA ASN A 105 -5.59 1.69 -7.55
C ASN A 105 -4.34 2.53 -7.35
N GLU A 106 -3.19 1.89 -7.43
CA GLU A 106 -1.92 2.59 -7.45
C GLU A 106 -0.99 2.11 -8.55
N ASN A 107 -0.27 3.05 -9.14
CA ASN A 107 0.74 2.80 -10.16
C ASN A 107 2.10 3.22 -9.63
N TRP A 108 3.04 2.29 -9.72
CA TRP A 108 4.39 2.42 -9.20
C TRP A 108 5.38 2.42 -10.34
N GLU A 109 6.41 3.26 -10.21
CA GLU A 109 7.58 3.24 -11.08
C GLU A 109 8.84 3.17 -10.20
N PHE A 110 9.74 2.26 -10.54
CA PHE A 110 10.93 1.96 -9.76
C PHE A 110 12.21 2.41 -10.49
N ASP A 111 13.23 2.78 -9.71
CA ASP A 111 14.59 2.95 -10.20
C ASP A 111 15.32 1.59 -10.33
N ALA A 112 16.56 1.62 -10.84
CA ALA A 112 17.38 0.42 -11.00
C ALA A 112 17.80 -0.21 -9.66
N ALA A 113 17.78 0.55 -8.56
CA ALA A 113 18.02 0.04 -7.21
C ALA A 113 16.77 -0.60 -6.60
N GLY A 114 15.63 -0.60 -7.29
CA GLY A 114 14.37 -1.17 -6.81
C GLY A 114 13.62 -0.28 -5.81
N LEU A 115 13.99 1.00 -5.70
CA LEU A 115 13.26 1.99 -4.91
C LEU A 115 12.19 2.65 -5.77
N MET A 116 11.03 2.93 -5.19
CA MET A 116 9.92 3.55 -5.92
C MET A 116 10.18 5.05 -6.08
N ARG A 117 10.38 5.50 -7.32
CA ARG A 117 10.63 6.91 -7.67
C ARG A 117 9.35 7.68 -7.97
N ARG A 118 8.26 6.98 -8.34
CA ARG A 118 6.95 7.58 -8.55
C ARG A 118 5.84 6.69 -8.01
N ARG A 119 4.90 7.29 -7.27
CA ARG A 119 3.68 6.63 -6.77
C ARG A 119 2.45 7.45 -7.11
N VAL A 120 1.51 6.88 -7.85
CA VAL A 120 0.25 7.53 -8.18
C VAL A 120 -0.88 6.68 -7.64
N ALA A 121 -1.62 7.16 -6.64
CA ALA A 121 -2.68 6.40 -5.98
C ALA A 121 -4.00 7.17 -5.99
N SER A 122 -5.06 6.49 -6.44
CA SER A 122 -6.46 6.94 -6.35
C SER A 122 -7.21 5.99 -5.43
N ILE A 123 -7.97 6.54 -4.50
CA ILE A 123 -8.59 5.78 -3.40
C ILE A 123 -9.97 6.37 -3.12
N ASN A 124 -10.97 5.50 -2.96
CA ASN A 124 -12.34 5.85 -2.61
C ASN A 124 -12.76 5.08 -1.36
N ASP A 125 -13.44 5.75 -0.44
CA ASP A 125 -13.85 5.18 0.84
C ASP A 125 -15.33 4.80 0.79
N LEU A 126 -15.63 3.56 1.19
CA LEU A 126 -16.97 3.06 1.39
C LEU A 126 -17.20 2.87 2.89
N PRO A 127 -18.16 3.58 3.51
CA PRO A 127 -18.61 3.28 4.86
C PRO A 127 -19.14 1.85 4.94
N ILE A 128 -18.78 1.13 6.00
CA ILE A 128 -19.27 -0.23 6.28
C ILE A 128 -19.63 -0.34 7.75
N SER A 129 -20.49 -1.30 8.10
CA SER A 129 -20.65 -1.75 9.48
C SER A 129 -19.47 -2.60 9.92
N GLU A 130 -19.25 -2.73 11.23
CA GLU A 130 -18.21 -3.61 11.76
C GLU A 130 -18.42 -5.07 11.32
N SER A 131 -19.67 -5.53 11.24
CA SER A 131 -20.03 -6.89 10.80
C SER A 131 -19.68 -7.18 9.33
N GLU A 132 -19.49 -6.15 8.50
CA GLU A 132 -19.13 -6.31 7.09
C GLU A 132 -17.62 -6.42 6.87
N ARG A 133 -16.81 -6.27 7.92
CA ARG A 133 -15.35 -6.41 7.83
C ARG A 133 -14.95 -7.79 7.32
N LYS A 134 -13.94 -7.83 6.47
CA LYS A 134 -13.37 -9.06 5.90
C LYS A 134 -11.96 -9.32 6.42
N TYR A 135 -11.28 -8.33 7.00
CA TYR A 135 -9.87 -8.42 7.37
C TYR A 135 -9.71 -8.70 8.85
N HIS A 136 -9.55 -9.99 9.17
CA HIS A 136 -9.49 -10.51 10.54
C HIS A 136 -8.17 -11.22 10.80
N TRP A 137 -7.13 -10.44 11.10
CA TRP A 137 -5.86 -10.93 11.62
C TRP A 137 -5.27 -9.96 12.65
N PRO A 138 -4.32 -10.40 13.51
CA PRO A 138 -3.61 -9.50 14.41
C PRO A 138 -2.94 -8.36 13.64
N LEU A 139 -2.97 -7.15 14.18
CA LEU A 139 -2.42 -5.96 13.52
C LEU A 139 -0.94 -6.16 13.10
N GLY A 140 -0.67 -6.06 11.79
CA GLY A 140 0.65 -6.34 11.23
C GLY A 140 0.54 -7.09 9.90
N ARG A 141 1.63 -7.78 9.52
CA ARG A 141 1.72 -8.57 8.28
C ARG A 141 0.52 -9.51 8.14
N ARG A 142 -0.14 -9.49 6.98
CA ARG A 142 -1.21 -10.43 6.67
C ARG A 142 -0.65 -11.87 6.65
N PRO A 143 -1.28 -12.83 7.36
CA PRO A 143 -0.88 -14.23 7.32
C PRO A 143 -0.78 -14.80 5.90
N ASP A 144 0.10 -15.76 5.67
CA ASP A 144 0.32 -16.35 4.34
C ASP A 144 -0.87 -17.15 3.82
N ASN A 145 -1.69 -17.69 4.74
CA ASN A 145 -2.90 -18.43 4.43
C ASN A 145 -4.18 -17.58 4.45
N HIS A 146 -4.08 -16.26 4.72
CA HIS A 146 -5.24 -15.38 4.63
C HIS A 146 -5.55 -15.09 3.15
N PRO A 147 -6.82 -15.17 2.71
CA PRO A 147 -7.16 -14.96 1.31
C PRO A 147 -6.75 -13.58 0.78
N GLY A 148 -6.42 -13.53 -0.50
CA GLY A 148 -6.11 -12.30 -1.26
C GLY A 148 -7.36 -11.50 -1.66
N LEU A 149 -7.16 -10.45 -2.47
CA LEU A 149 -8.26 -9.59 -2.94
C LEU A 149 -9.26 -10.35 -3.79
N SER A 150 -8.76 -11.04 -4.83
CA SER A 150 -9.60 -11.80 -5.75
C SER A 150 -10.37 -12.92 -5.04
N GLU A 151 -9.74 -13.61 -4.09
CA GLU A 151 -10.38 -14.69 -3.32
C GLU A 151 -11.49 -14.19 -2.39
N LEU A 152 -11.42 -12.93 -1.94
CA LEU A 152 -12.45 -12.27 -1.14
C LEU A 152 -13.57 -11.65 -1.99
N GLY A 153 -13.49 -11.73 -3.33
CA GLY A 153 -14.44 -11.11 -4.25
C GLY A 153 -14.47 -9.58 -4.13
N LEU A 154 -13.30 -8.96 -3.93
CA LEU A 154 -13.10 -7.51 -3.82
C LEU A 154 -12.35 -6.94 -5.03
#